data_AF-A0A852Z8Y5-F1
#
_entry.id   AF-A0A852Z8Y5-F1
#
_cell.length_a   1.000
_cell.length_b   1.000
_cell.length_c   1.000
_cell.angle_alpha   90.00
_cell.angle_beta   90.00
_cell.angle_gamma   90.00
#
_symmetry.space_group_name_H-M   'P 1'
#
loop_
_entity.id
_entity.type
_entity.pdbx_description
1 polymer ?
#
loop_
_entity_poly.entity_id
_entity_poly.type
_entity_poly.pdbx_seq_one_letter_code
_entity_poly.pdbx_strand_id
1 'polypeptide(L)' 'MAHRYDLSGLGVRVECTDASGPSSLRVYRSERTPEVIRIKTPTVFNRTRWTVAQARELRDVLDAAIRGQS' A
#
# COMPACT_ATOMS: atom_id res chain seq x y z
N MET A 1 -10.30 11.21 9.74
CA MET A 1 -11.43 10.51 9.09
C MET A 1 -10.92 9.17 8.61
N ALA A 2 -11.63 8.08 8.85
CA ALA A 2 -11.25 6.79 8.30
C ALA A 2 -11.55 6.81 6.80
N HIS A 3 -10.52 6.94 5.97
CA HIS A 3 -10.69 6.66 4.54
C HIS A 3 -11.01 5.18 4.38
N ARG A 4 -12.10 4.89 3.68
CA ARG A 4 -12.50 3.52 3.36
C ARG A 4 -11.74 3.12 2.10
N TYR A 5 -10.70 2.33 2.30
CA TYR A 5 -9.88 1.80 1.22
C TYR A 5 -10.49 0.50 0.70
N ASP A 6 -10.66 0.40 -0.62
CA ASP A 6 -10.98 -0.88 -1.26
C ASP A 6 -9.69 -1.66 -1.51
N LEU A 7 -9.53 -2.76 -0.78
CA LEU A 7 -8.33 -3.61 -0.80
C LEU A 7 -8.53 -4.88 -1.64
N SER A 8 -9.70 -5.03 -2.28
CA SER A 8 -10.01 -6.15 -3.15
C SER A 8 -9.38 -5.97 -4.55
N GLY A 9 -9.28 -7.07 -5.31
CA GLY A 9 -8.78 -7.05 -6.68
C GLY A 9 -7.39 -6.39 -6.84
N LEU A 10 -7.34 -5.25 -7.53
CA LEU A 10 -6.09 -4.51 -7.76
C LEU A 10 -5.58 -3.75 -6.52
N GLY A 11 -6.44 -3.60 -5.49
CA GLY A 11 -6.18 -2.89 -4.24
C GLY A 11 -5.87 -1.40 -4.41
N VAL A 12 -5.20 -0.86 -3.39
CA VAL A 12 -4.87 0.57 -3.29
C VAL A 12 -3.47 0.83 -3.80
N ARG A 13 -3.36 1.80 -4.71
CA ARG A 13 -2.07 2.35 -5.15
C ARG A 13 -1.63 3.46 -4.20
N VAL A 14 -0.36 3.42 -3.77
CA VAL A 14 0.25 4.46 -2.93
C VAL A 14 1.47 5.00 -3.66
N GLU A 15 1.52 6.32 -3.86
CA GLU A 15 2.61 6.97 -4.58
C GLU A 15 3.90 7.04 -3.75
N CYS A 16 5.02 6.99 -4.45
CA CYS A 16 6.36 7.10 -3.87
C CYS A 16 7.36 7.61 -4.91
N THR A 17 8.63 7.69 -4.53
CA THR A 17 9.73 7.98 -5.46
C THR A 17 10.82 6.94 -5.27
N ASP A 18 11.22 6.25 -6.33
CA ASP A 18 12.34 5.31 -6.29
C ASP A 18 13.56 5.89 -7.03
N ALA A 19 14.60 5.07 -7.19
CA ALA A 19 15.84 5.49 -7.86
C ALA A 19 15.65 5.91 -9.33
N SER A 20 14.53 5.55 -9.96
CA SER A 20 14.18 5.87 -11.34
C SER A 20 13.20 7.05 -11.45
N GLY A 21 12.70 7.58 -10.33
CA GLY A 21 11.76 8.72 -10.32
C GLY A 21 10.42 8.40 -9.66
N PRO A 22 9.33 9.12 -10.03
CA PRO A 22 7.99 8.87 -9.51
C PRO A 22 7.54 7.43 -9.76
N SER A 23 7.02 6.80 -8.72
CA SER A 23 6.69 5.38 -8.72
C SER A 23 5.53 5.10 -7.76
N SER A 24 5.09 3.86 -7.68
CA SER A 24 4.02 3.49 -6.75
C SER A 24 4.14 2.05 -6.30
N LEU A 25 3.62 1.79 -5.10
CA LEU A 25 3.35 0.43 -4.64
C LEU A 25 1.85 0.16 -4.66
N ARG A 26 1.47 -1.11 -4.60
CA ARG A 26 0.06 -1.52 -4.41
C ARG A 26 -0.09 -2.37 -3.15
N VAL A 27 -1.08 -2.03 -2.34
CA VAL A 27 -1.51 -2.81 -1.17
C VAL A 27 -2.85 -3.44 -1.47
N TYR A 28 -2.94 -4.76 -1.36
CA TYR A 28 -4.16 -5.52 -1.63
C TYR A 28 -4.25 -6.75 -0.74
N ARG A 29 -5.46 -7.26 -0.54
CA ARG A 29 -5.68 -8.55 0.10
C ARG A 29 -5.59 -9.65 -0.93
N SER A 30 -4.97 -10.76 -0.55
CA SER A 30 -4.91 -11.93 -1.42
C SER A 30 -6.30 -12.57 -1.52
N GLU A 31 -6.82 -12.69 -2.75
CA GLU A 31 -8.12 -13.35 -2.99
C GLU A 31 -8.11 -14.83 -2.59
N ARG A 32 -6.93 -15.48 -2.60
CA ARG A 32 -6.78 -16.91 -2.26
C ARG A 32 -6.52 -17.16 -0.78
N THR A 33 -6.05 -16.15 -0.06
CA THR A 33 -5.62 -16.24 1.35
C THR A 33 -5.97 -14.90 2.03
N PRO A 34 -7.26 -14.64 2.34
CA PRO A 34 -7.75 -13.32 2.76
C PRO A 34 -7.04 -12.73 3.99
N GLU A 35 -6.47 -13.57 4.84
CA GLU A 35 -5.64 -13.23 5.99
C GLU A 35 -4.27 -12.62 5.63
N VAL A 36 -3.87 -12.73 4.36
CA VAL A 36 -2.60 -12.22 3.85
C VAL A 36 -2.79 -10.87 3.14
N ILE A 37 -2.12 -9.85 3.68
CA ILE A 37 -1.94 -8.56 3.02
C ILE A 37 -0.71 -8.64 2.12
N ARG A 38 -0.86 -8.29 0.84
CA ARG A 38 0.24 -8.24 -0.14
C ARG A 38 0.59 -6.81 -0.48
N ILE A 39 1.89 -6.56 -0.59
CA ILE A 39 2.44 -5.27 -1.03
C ILE A 39 3.27 -5.54 -2.27
N LYS A 40 2.80 -5.06 -3.42
CA LYS A 40 3.60 -5.03 -4.65
C LYS A 40 4.43 -3.77 -4.65
N THR A 41 5.73 -3.91 -4.40
CA THR A 41 6.69 -2.81 -4.36
C THR A 41 7.29 -2.53 -5.74
N PRO A 42 7.81 -1.33 -5.98
CA PRO A 42 8.73 -1.10 -7.10
C PRO A 42 10.01 -1.92 -6.94
N THR A 43 10.69 -2.18 -8.06
CA THR A 43 11.86 -3.06 -8.17
C THR A 43 12.99 -2.72 -7.19
N VAL A 44 13.09 -1.47 -6.73
CA VAL A 44 14.16 -0.99 -5.85
C VAL A 44 13.59 -0.39 -4.55
N PHE A 45 12.93 -1.24 -3.76
CA PHE A 45 12.28 -0.84 -2.50
C PHE A 45 13.23 -0.22 -1.47
N ASN A 46 14.47 -0.72 -1.38
CA ASN A 46 15.49 -0.21 -0.44
C ASN A 46 15.98 1.21 -0.75
N ARG A 47 15.61 1.77 -1.91
CA ARG A 47 15.92 3.16 -2.29
C ARG A 47 14.68 4.01 -2.48
N THR A 48 13.51 3.49 -2.08
CA THR A 48 12.27 4.25 -2.14
C THR A 48 12.30 5.35 -1.08
N ARG A 49 11.96 6.56 -1.50
CA ARG A 49 11.78 7.75 -0.67
C ARG A 49 10.30 8.08 -0.64
N TRP A 50 9.86 8.55 0.52
CA TRP A 50 8.50 9.03 0.73
C TRP A 50 8.54 10.41 1.34
N THR A 51 7.63 11.27 0.89
CA THR A 51 7.25 12.44 1.68
C THR A 51 6.52 11.97 2.95
N VAL A 52 6.48 12.82 3.98
CA VAL A 52 5.72 12.51 5.21
C VAL A 52 4.24 12.25 4.90
N ALA A 53 3.67 12.93 3.90
CA ALA A 53 2.30 12.71 3.46
C ALA A 53 2.10 11.32 2.85
N GLN A 54 3.00 10.89 1.95
CA GLN A 54 2.96 9.54 1.34
C GLN A 54 3.15 8.44 2.39
N ALA A 55 4.02 8.66 3.38
CA ALA A 55 4.21 7.72 4.48
C ALA A 55 2.95 7.59 5.36
N ARG A 56 2.25 8.71 5.61
CA ARG A 56 0.96 8.69 6.33
C ARG A 56 -0.11 7.95 5.55
N GLU A 57 -0.19 8.18 4.23
CA GLU A 57 -1.12 7.47 3.37
C GLU A 57 -0.86 5.95 3.38
N LEU A 58 0.41 5.53 3.26
CA LEU A 58 0.78 4.12 3.36
C LEU A 58 0.34 3.52 4.71
N ARG A 59 0.59 4.23 5.82
CA ARG A 59 0.17 3.79 7.14
C ARG A 59 -1.34 3.60 7.21
N ASP A 60 -2.11 4.59 6.76
CA ASP A 60 -3.57 4.55 6.85
C ASP A 60 -4.17 3.43 5.97
N VAL A 61 -3.56 3.15 4.81
CA VAL A 61 -3.92 2.00 3.95
C VAL A 61 -3.63 0.66 4.64
N LEU A 62 -2.45 0.53 5.26
CA LEU A 62 -2.08 -0.68 5.99
C LEU A 62 -2.98 -0.89 7.22
N ASP A 63 -3.29 0.17 7.96
CA ASP A 63 -4.21 0.12 9.10
C ASP A 63 -5.61 -0.32 8.67
N ALA A 64 -6.13 0.19 7.55
CA ALA A 64 -7.40 -0.26 6.99
C ALA A 64 -7.33 -1.75 6.57
N ALA A 65 -6.20 -2.17 6.01
CA ALA A 65 -5.98 -3.56 5.62
C ALA A 65 -5.90 -4.53 6.80
N ILE A 66 -5.42 -4.09 7.95
CA ILE A 66 -5.42 -4.86 9.18
C ILE A 66 -6.83 -4.89 9.78
N ARG A 67 -7.51 -3.75 9.88
CA ARG A 67 -8.82 -3.65 10.55
C ARG A 67 -9.96 -4.37 9.84
N GLY A 68 -9.94 -4.48 8.51
CA GLY A 68 -10.98 -5.24 7.81
C GLY A 68 -10.89 -6.76 8.03
N GLN A 69 -9.93 -7.27 8.82
CA GLN A 69 -9.77 -8.70 9.13
C GLN A 69 -10.70 -9.14 10.29
N SER A 70 -11.44 -8.19 10.86
CA SER A 70 -12.42 -8.40 11.94
C SER A 70 -13.79 -8.77 11.41
#